data_AF-A0A919AQR7-F1
#
_entry.id   AF-A0A919AQR7-F1
#
_cell.length_a   1.000
_cell.length_b   1.000
_cell.length_c   1.000
_cell.angle_alpha   90.00
_cell.angle_beta   90.00
_cell.angle_gamma   90.00
#
_symmetry.space_group_name_H-M   'P 1'
#
loop_
_entity.id
_entity.type
_entity.pdbx_description
1 polymer ?
#
loop_
_entity_poly.entity_id
_entity_poly.type
_entity_poly.pdbx_seq_one_letter_code
_entity_poly.pdbx_strand_id
1 'polypeptide(L)'
;MAKNLPEIFEEMRQALLGRRPDHKWGASAGEAASAAVGGLKGLGGDTLTKTAEHFNEISPYIEQAGFEVIEIEVGLGLSPKVVAHLVLNELLEPEEQQALLDEIQTQNKTLTYTVVNSLFKTTEARRKLNFKRFHFTHIELELSILPTVVLKFRRNDYDGDDVSDVLSANEGEADSLLPET
;
A
#
# COMPACT_ATOMS: atom_id res chain seq x y z
N MET A 1 -12.98 21.84 22.52
CA MET A 1 -13.61 22.00 21.19
C MET A 1 -13.28 20.75 20.39
N ALA A 2 -14.24 20.14 19.68
CA ALA A 2 -13.95 19.03 18.78
C ALA A 2 -13.26 19.60 17.53
N LYS A 3 -12.13 19.02 17.13
CA LYS A 3 -11.39 19.43 15.93
C LYS A 3 -12.17 19.03 14.69
N ASN A 4 -12.11 19.85 13.65
CA ASN A 4 -12.69 19.47 12.36
C ASN A 4 -11.72 18.56 11.58
N LEU A 5 -12.22 17.88 10.55
CA LEU A 5 -11.43 16.91 9.78
C LEU A 5 -10.14 17.52 9.16
N PRO A 6 -10.17 18.75 8.57
CA PRO A 6 -8.96 19.42 8.10
C PRO A 6 -7.89 19.64 9.17
N GLU A 7 -8.27 20.05 10.39
CA GLU A 7 -7.35 20.26 11.50
C GLU A 7 -6.69 18.94 11.93
N ILE A 8 -7.46 17.85 12.01
CA ILE A 8 -6.94 16.53 12.41
C ILE A 8 -5.89 16.05 11.40
N PHE A 9 -6.14 16.23 10.09
CA PHE A 9 -5.18 15.84 9.05
C PHE A 9 -3.91 16.67 9.05
N GLU A 10 -3.99 17.98 9.32
CA GLU A 10 -2.81 18.81 9.41
C GLU A 10 -1.90 18.36 10.56
N GLU A 11 -2.46 17.96 11.70
CA GLU A 11 -1.66 17.43 12.81
C GLU A 11 -0.99 16.09 12.48
N MET A 12 -1.73 15.17 11.84
CA MET A 12 -1.18 13.88 11.40
C MET A 12 -0.07 14.08 10.35
N ARG A 13 -0.22 15.07 9.46
CA ARG A 13 0.81 15.44 8.49
C ARG A 13 2.08 15.96 9.17
N GLN A 14 1.93 16.88 10.12
CA GLN A 14 3.08 17.41 10.87
C GLN A 14 3.81 16.29 11.62
N ALA A 15 3.09 15.29 12.12
CA ALA A 15 3.69 14.10 12.71
C ALA A 15 4.43 13.23 11.67
N LEU A 16 3.83 13.00 10.51
CA LEU A 16 4.44 12.27 9.38
C LEU A 16 5.72 12.92 8.84
N LEU A 17 5.78 14.25 8.90
CA LEU A 17 6.94 15.08 8.55
C LEU A 17 8.02 15.12 9.65
N GLY A 18 7.83 14.41 10.76
CA GLY A 18 8.74 14.44 11.91
C GLY A 18 8.72 15.75 12.70
N ARG A 19 7.79 16.67 12.39
CA ARG A 19 7.64 17.97 13.07
C ARG A 19 6.82 17.88 14.35
N ARG A 20 6.14 16.76 14.58
CA ARG A 20 5.46 16.39 15.84
C ARG A 20 5.80 14.94 16.24
N PRO A 21 6.97 14.71 16.85
CA PRO A 21 7.43 13.36 17.20
C PRO A 21 6.62 12.69 18.32
N ASP A 22 5.86 13.45 19.11
CA ASP A 22 5.03 13.02 20.24
C ASP A 22 3.55 12.79 19.87
N HIS A 23 3.23 12.76 18.57
CA HIS A 23 1.86 12.68 18.11
C HIS A 23 1.17 11.34 18.46
N LYS A 24 -0.06 11.43 18.98
CA LYS A 24 -0.87 10.28 19.39
C LYS A 24 -1.73 9.75 18.24
N TRP A 25 -1.13 8.92 17.39
CA TRP A 25 -1.76 8.33 16.19
C TRP A 25 -3.14 7.70 16.44
N GLY A 26 -3.28 6.90 17.51
CA GLY A 26 -4.57 6.27 17.84
C GLY A 26 -5.69 7.27 18.18
N ALA A 27 -5.34 8.40 18.80
CA ALA A 27 -6.30 9.45 19.13
C ALA A 27 -6.74 10.19 17.87
N SER A 28 -5.80 10.60 17.02
CA SER A 28 -6.11 11.34 15.78
C SER A 28 -6.85 10.48 14.75
N ALA A 29 -6.55 9.18 14.66
CA ALA A 29 -7.34 8.26 13.85
C ALA A 29 -8.79 8.12 14.36
N GLY A 30 -8.98 8.03 15.68
CA GLY A 30 -10.31 8.00 16.30
C GLY A 30 -11.10 9.30 16.12
N GLU A 31 -10.43 10.45 16.22
CA GLU A 31 -11.01 11.77 15.97
C GLU A 31 -11.41 11.92 14.49
N ALA A 32 -10.55 11.49 13.55
CA ALA A 32 -10.85 11.51 12.12
C ALA A 32 -12.05 10.62 11.78
N ALA A 33 -12.10 9.41 12.34
CA ALA A 33 -13.24 8.50 12.17
C ALA A 33 -14.54 9.07 12.77
N SER A 34 -14.46 9.73 13.92
CA SER A 34 -15.63 10.35 14.56
C SER A 34 -16.13 11.56 13.74
N ALA A 35 -15.22 12.39 13.24
CA ALA A 35 -15.55 13.52 12.37
C ALA A 35 -16.14 13.05 11.02
N ALA A 36 -15.63 11.95 10.46
CA ALA A 36 -16.19 11.27 9.29
C ALA A 36 -17.64 10.80 9.50
N VAL A 37 -17.91 10.15 10.64
CA VAL A 37 -19.26 9.70 11.02
C VAL A 37 -20.21 10.87 11.27
N GLY A 38 -19.70 12.00 11.77
CA GLY A 38 -20.46 13.25 11.84
C GLY A 38 -20.81 13.81 10.45
N GLY A 39 -19.89 13.67 9.48
CA GLY A 39 -20.07 14.08 8.08
C GLY A 39 -21.01 13.18 7.27
N LEU A 40 -21.17 11.91 7.66
CA LEU A 40 -22.02 10.89 7.03
C LEU A 40 -23.49 11.31 6.84
N LYS A 41 -24.02 12.21 7.66
CA LYS A 41 -25.38 12.77 7.48
C LYS A 41 -25.52 13.71 6.26
N GLY A 42 -24.42 14.10 5.62
CA GLY A 42 -24.39 14.97 4.44
C GLY A 42 -23.77 14.34 3.18
N LEU A 43 -23.41 13.05 3.20
CA LEU A 43 -22.69 12.39 2.10
C LEU A 43 -23.66 11.83 1.04
N GLY A 44 -24.25 12.72 0.26
CA GLY A 44 -24.70 12.38 -1.10
C GLY A 44 -23.50 12.19 -2.05
N GLY A 45 -23.75 11.89 -3.32
CA GLY A 45 -22.76 11.56 -4.37
C GLY A 45 -21.51 12.45 -4.49
N ASP A 46 -21.53 13.64 -3.91
CA ASP A 46 -20.41 14.61 -3.87
C ASP A 46 -19.11 14.06 -3.29
N THR A 47 -19.15 13.09 -2.37
CA THR A 47 -17.91 12.58 -1.73
C THR A 47 -17.12 11.67 -2.65
N LEU A 48 -17.81 10.80 -3.40
CA LEU A 48 -17.16 9.91 -4.36
C LEU A 48 -16.55 10.72 -5.51
N THR A 49 -17.29 11.71 -6.03
CA THR A 49 -16.80 12.61 -7.07
C THR A 49 -15.54 13.34 -6.61
N LYS A 50 -15.54 13.90 -5.39
CA LYS A 50 -14.34 14.54 -4.82
C LYS A 50 -13.17 13.59 -4.66
N THR A 51 -13.40 12.34 -4.24
CA THR A 51 -12.33 11.34 -4.15
C THR A 51 -11.75 11.02 -5.54
N ALA A 52 -12.59 10.92 -6.56
CA ALA A 52 -12.14 10.73 -7.93
C ALA A 52 -11.39 11.97 -8.48
N GLU A 53 -11.84 13.18 -8.16
CA GLU A 53 -11.14 14.43 -8.49
C GLU A 53 -9.75 14.48 -7.82
N HIS A 54 -9.66 14.18 -6.52
CA HIS A 54 -8.39 14.07 -5.83
C HIS A 54 -7.49 13.01 -6.47
N PHE A 55 -8.02 11.85 -6.85
CA PHE A 55 -7.25 10.84 -7.56
C PHE A 55 -6.67 11.40 -8.87
N ASN A 56 -7.49 12.06 -9.68
CA ASN A 56 -7.06 12.66 -10.94
C ASN A 56 -5.98 13.74 -10.74
N GLU A 57 -6.05 14.52 -9.65
CA GLU A 57 -5.02 15.51 -9.31
C GLU A 57 -3.70 14.87 -8.87
N ILE A 58 -3.76 13.71 -8.23
CA ILE A 58 -2.60 13.01 -7.68
C ILE A 58 -1.95 12.09 -8.73
N SER A 59 -2.72 11.50 -9.64
CA SER A 59 -2.26 10.50 -10.61
C SER A 59 -1.00 10.91 -11.40
N PRO A 60 -0.88 12.16 -11.93
CA PRO A 60 0.33 12.57 -12.63
C PRO A 60 1.59 12.51 -11.75
N TYR A 61 1.45 12.77 -10.45
CA TYR A 61 2.55 12.71 -9.49
C TYR A 61 2.88 11.27 -9.07
N ILE A 62 1.91 10.36 -9.12
CA ILE A 62 2.15 8.92 -8.95
C ILE A 62 3.01 8.41 -10.10
N GLU A 63 2.68 8.80 -11.33
CA GLU A 63 3.44 8.46 -12.54
C GLU A 63 4.85 9.06 -12.52
N GLN A 64 4.98 10.35 -12.17
CA GLN A 64 6.29 11.00 -11.99
C GLN A 64 7.11 10.36 -10.87
N ALA A 65 6.47 9.79 -9.85
CA ALA A 65 7.11 9.04 -8.78
C ALA A 65 7.48 7.60 -9.21
N GLY A 66 7.34 7.25 -10.49
CA GLY A 66 7.79 5.98 -11.07
C GLY A 66 6.79 4.84 -10.91
N PHE A 67 5.54 5.13 -10.52
CA PHE A 67 4.49 4.13 -10.35
C PHE A 67 3.49 4.17 -11.50
N GLU A 68 3.07 3.00 -11.96
CA GLU A 68 2.02 2.84 -12.97
C GLU A 68 0.72 2.38 -12.29
N VAL A 69 -0.40 3.03 -12.63
CA VAL A 69 -1.75 2.62 -12.21
C VAL A 69 -2.24 1.53 -13.14
N ILE A 70 -2.37 0.30 -12.65
CA ILE A 70 -2.79 -0.87 -13.45
C ILE A 70 -4.28 -1.19 -13.30
N GLU A 71 -4.91 -0.74 -12.22
CA GLU A 71 -6.33 -0.98 -11.96
C GLU A 71 -6.88 0.09 -11.01
N ILE A 72 -8.16 0.41 -11.16
CA ILE A 72 -8.90 1.27 -10.23
C ILE A 72 -10.14 0.50 -9.76
N GLU A 73 -10.22 0.26 -8.45
CA GLU A 73 -11.41 -0.23 -7.78
C GLU A 73 -12.19 0.94 -7.18
N VAL A 74 -13.51 0.93 -7.36
CA VAL A 74 -14.42 1.93 -6.77
C VAL A 74 -15.37 1.24 -5.82
N GLY A 75 -15.24 1.55 -4.53
CA GLY A 75 -16.12 1.05 -3.48
C GLY A 75 -17.34 1.95 -3.31
N LEU A 76 -18.52 1.46 -3.65
CA LEU A 76 -19.81 2.14 -3.49
C LEU A 76 -20.52 1.67 -2.21
N GLY A 77 -19.97 2.02 -1.05
CA GLY A 77 -20.53 1.66 0.26
C GLY A 77 -20.87 2.88 1.12
N LEU A 78 -21.18 2.65 2.40
CA LEU A 78 -21.38 3.73 3.39
C LEU A 78 -20.13 4.63 3.52
N SER A 79 -18.95 4.08 3.25
CA SER A 79 -17.71 4.83 3.08
C SER A 79 -17.24 4.64 1.64
N PRO A 80 -17.58 5.58 0.74
CA PRO A 80 -17.10 5.53 -0.63
C PRO A 80 -15.57 5.64 -0.66
N LYS A 81 -14.94 4.87 -1.54
CA LYS A 81 -13.48 4.87 -1.70
C LYS A 81 -13.07 4.61 -3.15
N VAL A 82 -11.91 5.13 -3.51
CA VAL A 82 -11.22 4.80 -4.75
C VAL A 82 -9.91 4.11 -4.37
N VAL A 83 -9.67 2.92 -4.87
CA VAL A 83 -8.43 2.18 -4.63
C VAL A 83 -7.70 2.04 -5.95
N ALA A 84 -6.49 2.57 -6.03
CA ALA A 84 -5.62 2.41 -7.19
C ALA A 84 -4.62 1.28 -6.93
N HIS A 85 -4.53 0.34 -7.85
CA HIS A 85 -3.53 -0.72 -7.82
C HIS A 85 -2.33 -0.24 -8.63
N LEU A 86 -1.18 -0.19 -7.97
CA LEU A 86 0.03 0.43 -8.48
C LEU A 86 1.16 -0.59 -8.58
N VAL A 87 1.93 -0.54 -9.65
CA VAL A 87 3.21 -1.24 -9.78
C VAL A 87 4.34 -0.23 -9.90
N LEU A 88 5.51 -0.57 -9.37
CA LEU A 88 6.70 0.26 -9.55
C LEU A 88 7.30 -0.05 -10.92
N ASN A 89 7.26 0.93 -11.82
CA ASN A 89 7.86 0.83 -13.16
C ASN A 89 9.30 1.34 -13.14
N GLU A 90 9.57 2.46 -12.48
CA GLU A 90 10.88 3.08 -12.38
C GLU A 90 11.20 3.45 -10.93
N LEU A 91 12.41 3.16 -10.47
CA LEU A 91 12.87 3.56 -9.15
C LEU A 91 13.66 4.86 -9.27
N LEU A 92 13.11 5.96 -8.76
CA LEU A 92 13.81 7.24 -8.70
C LEU A 92 14.94 7.20 -7.68
N GLU A 93 16.03 7.90 -7.98
CA GLU A 93 17.12 8.12 -7.03
C GLU A 93 16.66 9.05 -5.88
N PRO A 94 17.29 8.98 -4.69
CA PRO A 94 16.86 9.78 -3.54
C PRO A 94 16.81 11.30 -3.78
N GLU A 95 17.70 11.81 -4.62
CA GLU A 95 17.75 13.23 -5.00
C GLU A 95 16.52 13.63 -5.83
N GLU A 96 16.09 12.78 -6.75
CA GLU A 96 14.92 13.01 -7.60
C GLU A 96 13.62 12.87 -6.80
N GLN A 97 13.56 11.89 -5.88
CA GLN A 97 12.44 11.76 -4.94
C GLN A 97 12.26 13.03 -4.10
N GLN A 98 13.36 13.59 -3.58
CA GLN A 98 13.31 14.81 -2.79
C GLN A 98 12.90 16.02 -3.65
N ALA A 99 13.44 16.15 -4.87
CA ALA A 99 13.08 17.22 -5.79
C ALA A 99 11.57 17.21 -6.12
N LEU A 100 10.99 16.04 -6.37
CA LEU A 100 9.55 15.90 -6.61
C LEU A 100 8.72 16.29 -5.38
N LEU A 101 9.13 15.85 -4.19
CA LEU A 101 8.45 16.23 -2.94
C LEU A 101 8.51 17.74 -2.67
N ASP A 102 9.66 18.37 -2.94
CA ASP A 102 9.83 19.81 -2.80
C ASP A 102 8.93 20.57 -3.79
N GLU A 103 8.87 20.14 -5.05
CA GLU A 103 7.98 20.72 -6.07
C GLU A 103 6.51 20.67 -5.61
N ILE A 104 6.02 19.50 -5.20
CA ILE A 104 4.65 19.31 -4.71
C ILE A 104 4.38 20.22 -3.50
N GLN A 105 5.37 20.36 -2.60
CA GLN A 105 5.27 21.21 -1.43
C GLN A 105 5.18 22.70 -1.79
N THR A 106 5.94 23.17 -2.78
CA THR A 106 5.84 24.57 -3.26
C THR A 106 4.46 24.90 -3.84
N GLN A 107 3.78 23.91 -4.40
CA GLN A 107 2.42 24.04 -4.94
C GLN A 107 1.32 23.92 -3.86
N ASN A 108 1.69 23.74 -2.59
CA ASN A 108 0.77 23.52 -1.46
C ASN A 108 -0.18 22.31 -1.65
N LYS A 109 0.24 21.29 -2.41
CA LYS A 109 -0.55 20.08 -2.68
C LYS A 109 -0.37 19.05 -1.58
N THR A 110 -0.93 19.34 -0.40
CA THR A 110 -0.72 18.57 0.83
C THR A 110 -1.09 17.09 0.72
N LEU A 111 -2.23 16.77 0.09
CA LEU A 111 -2.67 15.38 -0.08
C LEU A 111 -1.72 14.63 -1.01
N THR A 112 -1.40 15.22 -2.17
CA THR A 112 -0.42 14.69 -3.13
C THR A 112 0.93 14.42 -2.47
N TYR A 113 1.45 15.37 -1.69
CA TYR A 113 2.70 15.19 -0.96
C TYR A 113 2.65 13.98 -0.03
N THR A 114 1.56 13.84 0.72
CA THR A 114 1.37 12.76 1.68
C THR A 114 1.34 11.41 0.97
N VAL A 115 0.62 11.31 -0.15
CA VAL A 115 0.55 10.09 -0.96
C VAL A 115 1.92 9.74 -1.54
N VAL A 116 2.57 10.66 -2.26
CA VAL A 116 3.85 10.40 -2.93
C VAL A 116 4.94 10.03 -1.92
N ASN A 117 5.05 10.76 -0.81
CA ASN A 117 6.00 10.43 0.26
C ASN A 117 5.73 9.04 0.87
N SER A 118 4.46 8.66 1.01
CA SER A 118 4.09 7.34 1.51
C SER A 118 4.45 6.23 0.53
N LEU A 119 4.32 6.47 -0.78
CA LEU A 119 4.74 5.53 -1.82
C LEU A 119 6.26 5.30 -1.79
N PHE A 120 7.07 6.36 -1.67
CA PHE A 120 8.52 6.21 -1.52
C PHE A 120 8.92 5.43 -0.28
N LYS A 121 8.30 5.72 0.87
CA LYS A 121 8.52 4.95 2.12
C LYS A 121 8.10 3.48 1.96
N THR A 122 7.06 3.22 1.17
CA THR A 122 6.54 1.88 0.91
C THR A 122 7.51 1.04 0.10
N THR A 123 8.21 1.62 -0.87
CA THR A 123 9.27 0.95 -1.63
C THR A 123 10.42 0.51 -0.71
N GLU A 124 10.83 1.37 0.22
CA GLU A 124 11.85 1.04 1.22
C GLU A 124 11.38 -0.03 2.22
N ALA A 125 10.10 0.01 2.62
CA ALA A 125 9.50 -1.00 3.48
C ALA A 125 9.42 -2.37 2.78
N ARG A 126 9.00 -2.41 1.51
CA ARG A 126 8.94 -3.63 0.69
C ARG A 126 10.28 -4.37 0.69
N ARG A 127 11.40 -3.66 0.52
CA ARG A 127 12.75 -4.26 0.50
C ARG A 127 13.13 -4.99 1.79
N LYS A 128 12.53 -4.59 2.92
CA LYS A 128 12.78 -5.17 4.25
C LYS A 128 11.85 -6.35 4.56
N LEU A 129 10.72 -6.44 3.86
CA LEU A 129 9.72 -7.49 4.07
C LEU A 129 10.04 -8.72 3.21
N ASN A 130 10.39 -9.83 3.85
CA ASN A 130 10.64 -11.10 3.18
C ASN A 130 9.72 -12.19 3.73
N PHE A 131 8.78 -12.65 2.91
CA PHE A 131 7.87 -13.75 3.23
C PHE A 131 8.27 -15.01 2.46
N LYS A 132 8.56 -16.12 3.14
CA LYS A 132 9.06 -17.34 2.47
C LYS A 132 8.12 -17.91 1.40
N ARG A 133 6.82 -17.80 1.61
CA ARG A 133 5.78 -18.43 0.75
C ARG A 133 4.92 -17.41 0.01
N PHE A 134 5.32 -16.14 -0.03
CA PHE A 134 4.56 -15.09 -0.69
C PHE A 134 5.51 -14.17 -1.48
N HIS A 135 5.08 -13.73 -2.65
CA HIS A 135 5.75 -12.73 -3.44
C HIS A 135 4.95 -11.44 -3.40
N PHE A 136 5.64 -10.31 -3.45
CA PHE A 136 5.02 -9.01 -3.63
C PHE A 136 4.34 -8.94 -5.00
N THR A 137 3.12 -8.41 -5.06
CA THR A 137 2.38 -8.25 -6.32
C THR A 137 2.29 -6.80 -6.75
N HIS A 138 1.69 -5.95 -5.93
CA HIS A 138 1.39 -4.55 -6.24
C HIS A 138 1.17 -3.78 -4.94
N ILE A 139 1.05 -2.47 -5.06
CA ILE A 139 0.66 -1.56 -3.98
C ILE A 139 -0.81 -1.19 -4.20
N GLU A 140 -1.60 -1.15 -3.14
CA GLU A 140 -2.91 -0.49 -3.16
C GLU A 140 -2.80 0.87 -2.50
N LEU A 141 -3.16 1.92 -3.24
CA LEU A 141 -3.43 3.24 -2.70
C LEU A 141 -4.94 3.39 -2.53
N GLU A 142 -5.42 3.26 -1.31
CA GLU A 142 -6.80 3.56 -0.97
C GLU A 142 -6.93 5.06 -0.69
N LEU A 143 -7.68 5.76 -1.54
CA LEU A 143 -8.19 7.09 -1.29
C LEU A 143 -9.60 6.96 -0.71
N SER A 144 -9.66 7.12 0.60
CA SER A 144 -10.91 7.29 1.34
C SER A 144 -10.80 8.59 2.15
N ILE A 145 -11.51 8.67 3.27
CA ILE A 145 -11.36 9.79 4.19
C ILE A 145 -9.91 9.92 4.67
N LEU A 146 -9.21 8.79 4.82
CA LEU A 146 -7.79 8.75 5.12
C LEU A 146 -7.06 7.96 4.03
N PRO A 147 -6.07 8.56 3.36
CA PRO A 147 -5.28 7.82 2.39
C PRO A 147 -4.50 6.71 3.09
N THR A 148 -4.57 5.51 2.53
CA THR A 148 -3.87 4.33 3.05
C THR A 148 -3.08 3.67 1.93
N VAL A 149 -1.82 3.34 2.20
CA VAL A 149 -0.97 2.58 1.28
C VAL A 149 -0.77 1.18 1.82
N VAL A 150 -1.08 0.16 1.02
CA VAL A 150 -1.01 -1.25 1.41
C VAL A 150 -0.13 -2.01 0.44
N LEU A 151 0.84 -2.75 0.96
CA LEU A 151 1.62 -3.71 0.18
C LEU A 151 0.84 -5.02 0.02
N LYS A 152 0.60 -5.45 -1.22
CA LYS A 152 -0.08 -6.71 -1.51
C LYS A 152 0.93 -7.79 -1.84
N PHE A 153 0.69 -8.97 -1.27
CA PHE A 153 1.48 -10.17 -1.45
C PHE A 153 0.54 -11.31 -1.79
N ARG A 154 0.95 -12.14 -2.75
CA ARG A 154 0.24 -13.36 -3.12
C ARG A 154 1.08 -14.56 -2.76
N ARG A 155 0.43 -15.68 -2.44
CA ARG A 155 1.12 -16.94 -2.16
C ARG A 155 1.96 -17.31 -3.39
N ASN A 156 3.16 -17.82 -3.16
CA ASN A 156 3.93 -18.46 -4.21
C ASN A 156 3.19 -19.74 -4.56
N ASP A 157 2.77 -19.83 -5.81
CA ASP A 157 2.17 -21.03 -6.36
C ASP A 157 3.27 -22.09 -6.33
N TYR A 158 3.28 -22.90 -5.26
CA TYR A 158 4.13 -24.08 -5.21
C TYR A 158 3.49 -25.09 -6.17
N ASP A 159 3.97 -25.13 -7.41
CA ASP A 159 4.06 -26.40 -8.12
C ASP A 159 5.04 -27.24 -7.31
N GLY A 160 4.52 -28.28 -6.67
CA GLY A 160 5.33 -29.14 -5.82
C GLY A 160 6.42 -29.83 -6.63
N ASP A 161 7.64 -29.79 -6.12
CA ASP A 161 8.57 -30.91 -6.17
C ASP A 161 9.65 -30.72 -5.10
N ASP A 162 9.49 -31.43 -3.98
CA ASP A 162 10.61 -31.92 -3.17
C ASP A 162 10.10 -33.04 -2.25
N VAL A 163 9.93 -34.23 -2.83
CA VAL A 163 9.99 -35.50 -2.09
C VAL A 163 11.41 -36.05 -2.27
N SER A 164 12.38 -35.36 -1.65
CA SER A 164 13.72 -35.89 -1.41
C SER A 164 13.78 -36.80 -0.16
N ASP A 165 12.63 -37.09 0.48
CA ASP A 165 12.53 -37.91 1.70
C ASP A 165 11.48 -39.04 1.60
N VAL A 166 11.41 -39.75 0.48
CA VAL A 166 10.89 -41.14 0.49
C VAL A 166 12.06 -42.09 0.75
N LEU A 167 12.48 -42.07 2.01
CA LEU A 167 12.88 -43.24 2.79
C LEU A 167 13.70 -44.30 2.05
N SER A 168 15.01 -44.17 2.25
CA SER A 168 15.85 -45.33 2.55
C SER A 168 15.33 -46.04 3.81
N ALA A 169 14.47 -47.04 3.64
CA ALA A 169 14.24 -48.13 4.58
C ALA A 169 13.65 -49.30 3.78
N ASN A 170 14.49 -50.22 3.30
CA ASN A 170 14.73 -51.52 3.94
C ASN A 170 13.46 -52.31 4.26
N GLU A 171 13.20 -53.31 3.42
CA GLU A 171 12.63 -54.65 3.66
C GLU A 171 12.47 -55.26 2.25
N GLY A 172 13.03 -56.37 1.80
CA GLY A 172 13.82 -57.48 2.33
C GLY A 172 13.82 -58.55 1.22
N GLU A 173 14.94 -59.27 1.07
CA GLU A 173 15.09 -60.62 0.46
C GLU A 173 14.21 -61.10 -0.73
N ALA A 174 14.87 -61.37 -1.86
CA ALA A 174 14.83 -62.65 -2.60
C ALA A 174 15.92 -62.56 -3.69
N ASP A 175 17.16 -63.01 -3.45
CA ASP A 175 17.65 -64.38 -3.64
C ASP A 175 17.29 -65.05 -4.99
N SER A 176 18.30 -65.69 -5.60
CA SER A 176 18.25 -66.65 -6.72
C SER A 176 18.08 -66.02 -8.15
N LEU A 177 18.83 -66.30 -9.23
CA LEU A 177 19.83 -67.31 -9.61
C LEU A 177 20.63 -66.80 -10.85
N LEU A 178 21.95 -67.01 -10.78
CA LEU A 178 22.96 -67.37 -11.81
C LEU A 178 23.04 -66.71 -13.22
N PRO A 179 24.26 -66.62 -13.79
CA PRO A 179 24.52 -66.11 -15.14
C PRO A 179 24.55 -67.23 -16.18
N GLU A 180 24.16 -66.97 -17.43
CA GLU A 180 24.64 -67.76 -18.57
C GLU A 180 24.95 -66.90 -19.81
N THR A 181 26.21 -67.08 -20.24
CA THR A 181 26.87 -66.95 -21.56
C THR A 181 26.86 -65.63 -22.30
#